data_AF-A0A9E8SEG9-F1
#
_entry.id   AF-A0A9E8SEG9-F1
#
_cell.length_a   1.000
_cell.length_b   1.000
_cell.length_c   1.000
_cell.angle_alpha   90.00
_cell.angle_beta   90.00
_cell.angle_gamma   90.00
#
_symmetry.space_group_name_H-M   'P 1'
#
loop_
_entity.id
_entity.type
_entity.pdbx_description
1 polymer ?
#
loop_
_entity_poly.entity_id
_entity_poly.type
_entity_poly.pdbx_seq_one_letter_code
_entity_poly.pdbx_strand_id
1 'polypeptide(L)'
;MYKLILTLVFAVCFSSDVSYFSWNQEQKLQWEDFKGEANHNIDAVAVTASGITFSYGIQKSSTKGIVGFKTEAFAHFYPSILGIRKN
;
A
#
# COMPACT_ATOMS: atom_id res chain seq x y z
N MET A 1 35.58 -8.63 3.51
CA MET A 1 34.31 -9.38 3.49
C MET A 1 33.34 -8.91 4.58
N TYR A 2 33.78 -8.66 5.83
CA TYR A 2 32.91 -8.13 6.90
C TYR A 2 32.27 -6.77 6.58
N LYS A 3 32.96 -5.88 5.86
CA LYS A 3 32.42 -4.56 5.46
C LYS A 3 31.14 -4.68 4.63
N LEU A 4 31.09 -5.65 3.72
CA LEU A 4 29.93 -5.89 2.84
C LEU A 4 28.75 -6.49 3.63
N ILE A 5 29.06 -7.37 4.59
CA ILE A 5 28.09 -7.91 5.55
C ILE A 5 27.52 -6.79 6.43
N LEU A 6 28.36 -5.87 6.92
CA LEU A 6 27.94 -4.75 7.75
C LEU A 6 27.01 -3.79 6.99
N THR A 7 27.32 -3.50 5.73
CA THR A 7 26.45 -2.68 4.86
C THR A 7 25.11 -3.36 4.58
N LEU A 8 25.11 -4.67 4.35
CA LEU A 8 23.88 -5.43 4.10
C LEU A 8 22.99 -5.51 5.35
N VAL A 9 23.57 -5.71 6.54
CA VAL A 9 22.85 -5.70 7.82
C VAL A 9 22.23 -4.32 8.08
N PHE A 10 22.99 -3.24 7.84
CA PHE A 10 22.48 -1.88 7.99
C PHE A 10 21.29 -1.61 7.05
N ALA A 11 21.38 -2.05 5.78
CA ALA A 11 20.31 -1.86 4.81
C ALA A 11 19.00 -2.57 5.18
N VAL A 12 19.07 -3.80 5.71
CA VAL A 12 17.87 -4.56 6.13
C VAL A 12 17.17 -3.90 7.32
N CYS A 13 17.90 -3.23 8.21
CA CYS A 13 17.34 -2.55 9.38
C CYS A 13 16.45 -1.33 9.06
N PHE A 14 16.54 -0.73 7.86
CA PHE A 14 15.69 0.43 7.48
C PHE A 14 14.36 0.05 6.83
N SER A 15 14.01 -1.24 6.79
CA SER A 15 12.76 -1.70 6.21
C SER A 15 11.59 -1.31 7.13
N SER A 16 10.94 -0.19 6.81
CA SER A 16 9.71 0.24 7.49
C SER A 16 8.53 -0.47 6.82
N ASP A 17 7.99 -1.50 7.46
CA ASP A 17 6.81 -2.22 6.96
C ASP A 17 5.56 -1.40 7.27
N VAL A 18 5.11 -0.63 6.28
CA VAL A 18 3.87 0.14 6.40
C VAL A 18 2.71 -0.84 6.16
N SER A 19 1.97 -1.15 7.22
CA SER A 19 0.79 -2.00 7.12
C SER A 19 -0.21 -1.39 6.13
N TYR A 20 -0.68 -2.21 5.19
CA TYR A 20 -1.75 -1.88 4.25
C TYR A 20 -2.62 -3.10 3.98
N PHE A 21 -3.83 -2.87 3.48
CA PHE A 21 -4.65 -3.92 2.92
C PHE A 21 -5.34 -3.48 1.64
N SER A 22 -5.69 -4.44 0.79
CA SER A 22 -6.46 -4.17 -0.43
C SER A 22 -7.93 -3.95 -0.06
N TRP A 23 -8.41 -2.75 -0.30
CA TRP A 23 -9.81 -2.39 -0.11
C TRP A 23 -10.67 -2.90 -1.29
N ASN A 24 -11.87 -3.38 -0.98
CA ASN A 24 -12.89 -3.72 -1.94
C ASN A 24 -14.28 -3.29 -1.43
N GLN A 25 -15.26 -3.18 -2.32
CA GLN A 25 -16.58 -2.65 -2.01
C GLN A 25 -17.37 -3.51 -0.99
N GLU A 26 -17.05 -4.80 -0.87
CA GLU A 26 -17.71 -5.71 0.08
C GLU A 26 -17.24 -5.46 1.52
N GLN A 27 -16.05 -4.87 1.69
CA GLN A 27 -15.45 -4.56 2.99
C GLN A 27 -15.39 -3.05 3.22
N LYS A 28 -16.46 -2.49 3.79
CA LYS A 28 -16.51 -1.08 4.19
C LYS A 28 -15.56 -0.83 5.37
N LEU A 29 -14.80 0.25 5.28
CA LEU A 29 -13.94 0.72 6.36
C LEU A 29 -14.78 1.07 7.59
N GLN A 30 -14.32 0.63 8.75
CA GLN A 30 -14.85 0.98 10.06
C GLN A 30 -13.90 1.95 10.77
N TRP A 31 -14.37 2.63 11.82
CA TRP A 31 -13.54 3.57 12.57
C TRP A 31 -12.32 2.90 13.22
N GLU A 32 -12.45 1.63 13.58
CA GLU A 32 -11.40 0.79 14.16
C GLU A 32 -10.26 0.48 13.17
N ASP A 33 -10.50 0.66 11.86
CA ASP A 33 -9.48 0.47 10.82
C ASP A 33 -8.49 1.64 10.74
N PHE A 34 -8.82 2.79 11.33
CA PHE A 34 -7.96 3.98 11.36
C PHE A 34 -7.09 3.93 12.62
N LYS A 35 -5.82 3.55 12.43
CA LYS A 35 -4.88 3.28 13.53
C LYS A 35 -3.80 4.35 13.70
N GLY A 36 -3.84 5.41 12.87
CA GLY A 36 -2.92 6.53 12.97
C GLY A 36 -3.14 7.39 14.22
N GLU A 37 -2.08 8.06 14.66
CA GLU A 37 -2.14 8.96 15.81
C GLU A 37 -3.04 10.18 15.56
N ALA A 38 -3.81 10.56 16.58
CA ALA A 38 -4.73 11.68 16.47
C ALA A 38 -3.99 12.99 16.18
N ASN A 39 -4.38 13.67 15.11
CA ASN A 39 -3.87 14.99 14.78
C ASN A 39 -4.94 16.04 15.10
N HIS A 40 -4.68 16.88 16.10
CA HIS A 40 -5.63 17.92 16.55
C HIS A 40 -5.55 19.22 15.74
N ASN A 41 -4.58 19.32 14.81
CA ASN A 41 -4.34 20.51 13.99
C ASN A 41 -5.02 20.43 12.61
N ILE A 42 -5.86 19.42 12.39
CA ILE A 42 -6.61 19.22 11.15
C ILE A 42 -8.11 19.29 11.42
N ASP A 43 -8.85 19.89 10.48
CA ASP A 43 -10.32 19.99 10.55
C ASP A 43 -11.01 18.68 10.09
N ALA A 44 -10.25 17.79 9.45
CA ALA A 44 -10.75 16.50 9.00
C ALA A 44 -10.94 15.54 10.20
N VAL A 45 -12.10 14.86 10.22
CA VAL A 45 -12.43 13.85 11.24
C VAL A 45 -11.55 12.62 11.10
N ALA A 46 -11.26 12.20 9.87
CA ALA A 46 -10.31 11.14 9.54
C ALA A 46 -9.55 11.51 8.28
N VAL A 47 -8.25 11.24 8.28
CA VAL A 47 -7.42 11.28 7.08
C VAL A 47 -6.76 9.92 6.95
N THR A 48 -6.68 9.41 5.72
CA THR A 48 -5.98 8.15 5.43
C THR A 48 -5.10 8.35 4.21
N ALA A 49 -3.98 7.64 4.17
CA ALA A 49 -3.26 7.46 2.93
C ALA A 49 -3.95 6.35 2.14
N SER A 50 -4.15 6.58 0.85
CA SER A 50 -4.66 5.57 -0.08
C SER A 50 -3.80 5.53 -1.32
N GLY A 51 -3.77 4.38 -1.97
CA GLY A 51 -3.05 4.17 -3.22
C GLY A 51 -3.88 3.34 -4.19
N ILE A 52 -3.74 3.56 -5.48
CA ILE A 52 -4.35 2.72 -6.51
C ILE A 52 -3.22 2.15 -7.37
N THR A 53 -3.17 0.83 -7.46
CA THR A 53 -2.21 0.11 -8.31
C THR A 53 -2.96 -0.48 -9.49
N PHE A 54 -2.51 -0.16 -10.70
CA PHE A 54 -3.01 -0.76 -11.94
C PHE A 54 -1.90 -1.56 -12.61
N SER A 55 -2.20 -2.82 -12.91
CA SER A 55 -1.28 -3.75 -13.56
C SER A 55 -1.91 -4.29 -14.84
N TYR A 56 -1.08 -4.47 -15.87
CA TYR A 56 -1.49 -5.13 -17.10
C TYR A 56 -0.37 -6.01 -17.66
N GLY A 57 -0.74 -7.07 -18.37
CA GLY A 57 0.17 -7.99 -19.02
C GLY A 57 -0.36 -8.38 -20.40
N ILE A 58 0.54 -8.39 -21.39
CA ILE A 58 0.23 -8.81 -22.77
C ILE A 58 1.05 -10.06 -23.07
N GLN A 59 0.36 -11.13 -23.45
CA GLN A 59 1.01 -12.34 -23.95
C GLN A 59 1.14 -12.26 -25.47
N LYS A 60 2.35 -12.43 -25.98
CA LYS A 60 2.65 -12.40 -27.42
C LYS A 60 3.18 -13.75 -27.89
N SER A 61 2.76 -14.15 -29.08
CA SER A 61 3.25 -15.27 -29.85
C SER A 61 3.99 -14.75 -31.08
N SER A 62 5.13 -15.35 -31.40
CA SER A 62 5.92 -15.01 -32.59
C SER A 62 5.17 -15.27 -33.91
N THR A 63 4.22 -16.20 -33.92
CA THR A 63 3.47 -16.58 -35.14
C THR A 63 2.06 -16.02 -35.18
N LYS A 64 1.46 -15.71 -34.03
CA LYS A 64 0.04 -15.29 -33.91
C LYS A 64 -0.16 -13.87 -33.39
N GLY A 65 0.92 -13.14 -33.08
CA GLY A 65 0.81 -11.79 -32.52
C GLY A 65 0.35 -11.82 -31.06
N ILE A 66 -0.59 -10.95 -30.67
CA ILE A 66 -1.09 -10.91 -29.28
C ILE A 66 -2.06 -12.07 -29.05
N VAL A 67 -1.78 -12.91 -28.05
CA VAL A 67 -2.56 -14.12 -27.73
C VAL A 67 -3.23 -14.06 -26.36
N GLY A 68 -2.93 -13.04 -25.56
CA GLY A 68 -3.54 -12.89 -24.24
C GLY A 68 -3.36 -11.49 -23.67
N PHE A 69 -4.31 -11.10 -22.84
CA PHE A 69 -4.30 -9.85 -22.09
C PHE A 69 -4.84 -10.12 -20.70
N LYS A 70 -4.16 -9.59 -19.68
CA LYS A 70 -4.58 -9.66 -18.28
C LYS A 70 -4.45 -8.27 -17.67
N THR A 71 -5.40 -7.90 -16.82
CA THR A 71 -5.35 -6.65 -16.06
C THR A 71 -5.80 -6.89 -14.63
N GLU A 72 -5.25 -6.13 -13.70
CA GLU A 72 -5.61 -6.13 -12.29
C GLU A 72 -5.58 -4.69 -11.78
N ALA A 73 -6.54 -4.34 -10.93
CA ALA A 73 -6.60 -3.04 -10.26
C ALA A 73 -6.82 -3.27 -8.77
N PHE A 74 -5.99 -2.65 -7.94
CA PHE A 74 -6.05 -2.74 -6.49
C PHE A 74 -6.14 -1.35 -5.88
N ALA A 75 -7.06 -1.19 -4.93
CA ALA A 75 -7.08 -0.03 -4.04
C ALA A 75 -6.43 -0.43 -2.71
N HIS A 76 -5.49 0.36 -2.23
CA HIS A 76 -4.76 0.13 -1.00
C HIS A 76 -5.19 1.14 0.06
N PHE A 77 -5.45 0.65 1.27
CA PHE A 77 -5.69 1.46 2.45
C PHE A 77 -4.55 1.25 3.44
N TYR A 78 -4.06 2.35 4.03
CA TYR A 78 -2.93 2.34 4.95
C TYR A 78 -3.38 2.82 6.35
N PRO A 79 -3.72 1.89 7.27
CA PRO A 79 -4.27 2.20 8.59
C PRO A 79 -3.45 3.16 9.44
N SER A 80 -2.12 3.13 9.29
CA SER A 80 -1.18 3.68 10.28
C SER A 80 -0.67 5.08 9.97
N ILE A 81 -0.90 5.60 8.75
CA ILE A 81 -0.17 6.79 8.27
C ILE A 81 -0.81 8.10 8.76
N LEU A 82 -2.13 8.12 8.94
CA LEU A 82 -2.87 9.34 9.31
C LEU A 82 -3.99 8.97 10.29
N GLY A 83 -4.18 9.80 11.31
CA GLY A 83 -5.10 9.50 12.40
C GLY A 83 -6.40 10.28 12.38
N ILE A 84 -7.19 10.03 13.43
CA ILE A 84 -8.54 10.53 13.63
C ILE A 84 -8.49 11.74 14.57
N ARG A 85 -9.34 12.76 14.36
CA ARG A 85 -9.56 13.80 15.37
C ARG A 85 -10.32 13.18 16.55
N LYS A 86 -9.65 13.03 17.70
CA LYS A 86 -10.32 12.60 18.95
C LYS A 86 -11.04 13.80 19.57
N ASN A 87 -12.36 13.68 19.73
CA ASN A 87 -13.22 14.68 20.38
C ASN A 87 -13.20 14.51 21.89
#